data_AF-A0A9E4XFW3-F1
#
_entry.id   AF-A0A9E4XFW3-F1
#
_cell.length_a   1.000
_cell.length_b   1.000
_cell.length_c   1.000
_cell.angle_alpha   90.00
_cell.angle_beta   90.00
_cell.angle_gamma   90.00
#
_symmetry.space_group_name_H-M   'P 1'
#
loop_
_entity.id
_entity.type
_entity.pdbx_description
1 polymer ?
#
loop_
_entity_poly.entity_id
_entity_poly.type
_entity_poly.pdbx_seq_one_letter_code
_entity_poly.pdbx_strand_id
1 'polypeptide(L)'
;MMEDITRLDSPIDVMVLMHKAFHALSLRVEGLAAASEKGGDLTEFQKGFEFWVKQLVYHATTEDDYMTGPLKNSQPARDNETEHAELVKHATGIVEFLGKGDTAGLEANVKAAMITMDEQQHEELVDSAKEIQEILTREMGRDKVITRTRRHLYRKVMDMRILEFDHFENEEAFVCSLVRDQMSEQQQLDLVKRLLVDESAENSRWVIDWVAEELKPNERQLLADLETRFAGISTAAD
;
A
#
# COMPACT_ATOMS: atom_id res chain seq x y z
N MET A 1 -11.51 -15.86 -2.42
CA MET A 1 -10.51 -16.28 -3.42
C MET A 1 -10.79 -15.45 -4.65
N MET A 2 -9.83 -14.64 -5.10
CA MET A 2 -9.88 -14.08 -6.46
C MET A 2 -9.94 -15.23 -7.46
N GLU A 3 -10.76 -15.10 -8.49
CA GLU A 3 -10.84 -16.10 -9.56
C GLU A 3 -9.50 -16.19 -10.29
N ASP A 4 -9.12 -17.41 -10.71
CA ASP A 4 -7.87 -17.60 -11.44
C ASP A 4 -8.05 -17.02 -12.86
N ILE A 5 -7.29 -15.98 -13.18
CA ILE A 5 -7.26 -15.41 -14.53
C ILE A 5 -6.54 -16.38 -15.46
N THR A 6 -7.22 -16.76 -16.55
CA THR A 6 -6.69 -17.74 -17.52
C THR A 6 -6.16 -17.09 -18.79
N ARG A 7 -6.39 -15.79 -18.98
CA ARG A 7 -5.95 -15.00 -20.15
C ARG A 7 -5.99 -13.51 -19.85
N LEU A 8 -5.14 -12.75 -20.53
CA LEU A 8 -5.20 -11.29 -20.60
C LEU A 8 -5.81 -10.92 -21.96
N ASP A 9 -7.03 -10.39 -21.98
CA ASP A 9 -7.72 -10.01 -23.21
C ASP A 9 -7.21 -8.64 -23.72
N SER A 10 -6.70 -7.80 -22.82
CA SER A 10 -6.03 -6.53 -23.10
C SER A 10 -4.74 -6.41 -22.27
N PRO A 11 -3.71 -5.66 -22.70
CA PRO A 11 -2.49 -5.47 -21.90
C PRO A 11 -2.77 -4.98 -20.47
N ILE A 12 -3.73 -4.06 -20.29
CA ILE A 12 -4.09 -3.52 -18.98
C ILE A 12 -4.66 -4.58 -18.01
N ASP A 13 -5.10 -5.75 -18.49
CA ASP A 13 -5.59 -6.82 -17.60
C ASP A 13 -4.48 -7.38 -16.68
N VAL A 14 -3.22 -7.03 -16.91
CA VAL A 14 -2.11 -7.32 -15.98
C VAL A 14 -2.30 -6.69 -14.60
N MET A 15 -3.11 -5.63 -14.49
CA MET A 15 -3.48 -5.01 -13.22
C MET A 15 -4.03 -6.05 -12.24
N VAL A 16 -4.86 -6.98 -12.72
CA VAL A 16 -5.40 -8.09 -11.90
C VAL A 16 -4.28 -8.97 -11.32
N LEU A 17 -3.21 -9.20 -12.10
CA LEU A 17 -2.06 -9.97 -11.62
C LEU A 17 -1.24 -9.19 -10.59
N MET A 18 -1.06 -7.89 -10.80
CA MET A 18 -0.37 -7.00 -9.87
C MET A 18 -1.14 -6.89 -8.55
N HIS A 19 -2.45 -6.63 -8.60
CA HIS A 19 -3.31 -6.52 -7.42
C HIS A 19 -3.39 -7.84 -6.66
N LYS A 20 -3.38 -8.98 -7.36
CA LYS A 20 -3.26 -10.29 -6.70
C LYS A 20 -1.95 -10.42 -5.90
N ALA A 21 -0.83 -9.92 -6.44
CA ALA A 21 0.45 -9.90 -5.72
C ALA A 21 0.41 -8.94 -4.51
N PHE A 22 -0.20 -7.76 -4.65
CA PHE A 22 -0.44 -6.85 -3.52
C PHE A 22 -1.29 -7.51 -2.43
N HIS A 23 -2.39 -8.17 -2.80
CA HIS A 23 -3.25 -8.87 -1.84
C HIS A 23 -2.49 -9.95 -1.05
N ALA A 24 -1.63 -10.72 -1.73
CA ALA A 24 -0.78 -11.71 -1.07
C ALA A 24 0.20 -11.04 -0.08
N LEU A 25 0.84 -9.94 -0.50
CA LEU A 25 1.77 -9.19 0.31
C LEU A 25 1.11 -8.54 1.53
N SER A 26 0.02 -7.81 1.36
CA SER A 26 -0.63 -7.07 2.43
C SER A 26 -1.29 -7.98 3.46
N LEU A 27 -1.85 -9.13 3.04
CA LEU A 27 -2.29 -10.18 3.97
C LEU A 27 -1.14 -10.77 4.79
N ARG A 28 0.03 -10.98 4.16
CA ARG A 28 1.23 -11.48 4.85
C ARG A 28 1.72 -10.48 5.89
N VAL A 29 1.78 -9.18 5.53
CA VAL A 29 2.20 -8.10 6.42
C VAL A 29 1.21 -7.90 7.58
N GLU A 30 -0.09 -7.94 7.31
CA GLU A 30 -1.12 -7.96 8.36
C GLU A 30 -0.93 -9.15 9.31
N GLY A 31 -0.67 -10.35 8.78
CA GLY A 31 -0.40 -11.54 9.58
C GLY A 31 0.81 -11.37 10.51
N LEU A 32 1.88 -10.71 10.05
CA LEU A 32 3.03 -10.36 10.88
C LEU A 32 2.66 -9.37 11.98
N ALA A 33 1.84 -8.36 11.68
CA ALA A 33 1.35 -7.41 12.68
C ALA A 33 0.49 -8.13 13.75
N ALA A 34 -0.41 -9.01 13.34
CA ALA A 34 -1.24 -9.81 14.24
C ALA A 34 -0.40 -10.75 15.14
N ALA A 35 0.62 -11.40 14.58
CA ALA A 35 1.52 -12.26 15.33
C ALA A 35 2.30 -11.50 16.42
N SER A 36 2.54 -10.20 16.22
CA SER A 36 3.25 -9.33 17.15
C SER A 36 2.41 -8.77 18.30
N GLU A 37 1.10 -9.06 18.37
CA GLU A 37 0.19 -8.49 19.37
C GLU A 37 0.60 -8.72 20.82
N LYS A 38 1.31 -9.82 21.10
CA LYS A 38 1.79 -10.17 22.44
C LYS A 38 3.20 -9.65 22.74
N GLY A 39 3.72 -8.75 21.89
CA GLY A 39 5.11 -8.30 21.91
C GLY A 39 6.01 -9.14 21.01
N GLY A 40 7.32 -9.05 21.22
CA GLY A 40 8.33 -9.68 20.37
C GLY A 40 8.98 -8.71 19.39
N ASP A 41 9.82 -9.27 18.51
CA ASP A 41 10.55 -8.54 17.49
C ASP A 41 9.64 -8.11 16.33
N LEU A 42 9.79 -6.87 15.88
CA LEU A 42 9.06 -6.31 14.74
C LEU A 42 9.86 -6.31 13.44
N THR A 43 11.11 -6.76 13.44
CA THR A 43 12.01 -6.66 12.29
C THR A 43 11.39 -7.18 11.00
N GLU A 44 10.78 -8.37 11.03
CA GLU A 44 10.16 -8.96 9.83
C GLU A 44 8.90 -8.23 9.40
N PHE A 45 8.10 -7.73 10.35
CA PHE A 45 6.97 -6.86 10.03
C PHE A 45 7.44 -5.55 9.38
N GLN A 46 8.46 -4.89 9.93
CA GLN A 46 8.99 -3.63 9.41
C GLN A 46 9.52 -3.78 8.00
N LYS A 47 10.35 -4.82 7.74
CA LYS A 47 10.82 -5.12 6.38
C LYS A 47 9.67 -5.36 5.41
N GLY A 48 8.69 -6.16 5.81
CA GLY A 48 7.52 -6.45 4.97
C GLY A 48 6.68 -5.20 4.70
N PHE A 49 6.48 -4.36 5.70
CA PHE A 49 5.72 -3.12 5.58
C PHE A 49 6.46 -2.07 4.72
N GLU A 50 7.77 -1.89 4.91
CA GLU A 50 8.60 -1.01 4.07
C GLU A 50 8.58 -1.46 2.61
N PHE A 51 8.69 -2.77 2.38
CA PHE A 51 8.57 -3.34 1.05
C PHE A 51 7.20 -3.05 0.46
N TRP A 52 6.10 -3.33 1.19
CA TRP A 52 4.73 -3.04 0.75
C TRP A 52 4.51 -1.57 0.40
N VAL A 53 4.96 -0.63 1.24
CA VAL A 53 4.84 0.81 0.96
C VAL A 53 5.63 1.20 -0.28
N LYS A 54 6.86 0.67 -0.45
CA LYS A 54 7.65 0.92 -1.67
C LYS A 54 6.89 0.46 -2.92
N GLN A 55 6.26 -0.71 -2.86
CA GLN A 55 5.45 -1.24 -3.96
C GLN A 55 4.30 -0.30 -4.31
N LEU A 56 3.52 0.06 -3.29
CA LEU A 56 2.30 0.84 -3.46
C LEU A 56 2.60 2.25 -3.98
N VAL A 57 3.65 2.90 -3.46
CA VAL A 57 4.05 4.23 -3.92
C VAL A 57 4.51 4.21 -5.36
N TYR A 58 5.31 3.23 -5.78
CA TYR A 58 5.76 3.12 -7.16
C TYR A 58 4.58 2.89 -8.11
N HIS A 59 3.67 1.99 -7.74
CA HIS A 59 2.46 1.67 -8.51
C HIS A 59 1.57 2.90 -8.69
N ALA A 60 1.12 3.50 -7.58
CA ALA A 60 0.24 4.66 -7.58
C ALA A 60 0.85 5.86 -8.33
N THR A 61 2.14 6.14 -8.14
CA THR A 61 2.82 7.24 -8.84
C THR A 61 2.85 6.99 -10.36
N THR A 62 3.13 5.76 -10.76
CA THR A 62 3.19 5.41 -12.18
C THR A 62 1.81 5.49 -12.83
N GLU A 63 0.77 5.11 -12.11
CA GLU A 63 -0.62 5.25 -12.55
C GLU A 63 -1.02 6.71 -12.69
N ASP A 64 -0.72 7.52 -11.68
CA ASP A 64 -1.00 8.96 -11.70
C ASP A 64 -0.34 9.65 -12.89
N ASP A 65 0.92 9.30 -13.18
CA ASP A 65 1.69 9.92 -14.26
C ASP A 65 1.26 9.44 -15.66
N TYR A 66 1.02 8.13 -15.81
CA TYR A 66 0.94 7.49 -17.14
C TYR A 66 -0.40 6.83 -17.45
N MET A 67 -1.24 6.54 -16.44
CA MET A 67 -2.56 5.95 -16.61
C MET A 67 -3.68 6.98 -16.45
N THR A 68 -3.83 7.55 -15.25
CA THR A 68 -4.93 8.45 -14.91
C THR A 68 -4.64 9.89 -15.33
N GLY A 69 -3.39 10.35 -15.27
CA GLY A 69 -2.97 11.69 -15.72
C GLY A 69 -3.34 12.04 -17.16
N PRO A 70 -3.16 11.12 -18.14
CA PRO A 70 -3.66 11.31 -19.51
C PRO A 70 -5.19 11.43 -19.61
N LEU A 71 -5.95 10.90 -18.65
CA LEU A 71 -7.43 10.86 -18.65
C LEU A 71 -8.03 12.12 -18.00
N LYS A 72 -7.70 13.29 -18.56
CA LYS A 72 -7.95 14.62 -17.96
C LYS A 72 -9.40 14.95 -17.60
N ASN A 73 -10.38 14.36 -18.28
CA ASN A 73 -11.81 14.64 -18.08
C ASN A 73 -12.56 13.40 -17.55
N SER A 74 -11.94 12.65 -16.65
CA SER A 74 -12.49 11.43 -16.06
C SER A 74 -12.63 11.55 -14.55
N GLN A 75 -13.87 11.51 -14.06
CA GLN A 75 -14.11 11.46 -12.61
C GLN A 75 -13.51 10.19 -11.97
N PRO A 76 -13.68 8.98 -12.55
CA PRO A 76 -13.00 7.79 -12.03
C PRO A 76 -11.49 7.95 -11.87
N ALA A 77 -10.83 8.62 -12.82
CA ALA A 77 -9.39 8.87 -12.73
C ALA A 77 -9.01 9.81 -11.58
N ARG A 78 -9.85 10.82 -11.28
CA ARG A 78 -9.61 11.74 -10.16
C ARG A 78 -9.93 11.10 -8.80
N ASP A 79 -10.94 10.23 -8.77
CA ASP A 79 -11.27 9.45 -7.57
C ASP A 79 -10.12 8.49 -7.24
N ASN A 80 -9.53 7.82 -8.25
CA ASN A 80 -8.34 6.95 -8.11
C ASN A 80 -7.15 7.69 -7.48
N GLU A 81 -6.80 8.87 -8.00
CA GLU A 81 -5.72 9.71 -7.46
C GLU A 81 -5.99 10.14 -6.01
N THR A 82 -7.27 10.37 -5.65
CA THR A 82 -7.67 10.70 -4.29
C THR A 82 -7.49 9.49 -3.36
N GLU A 83 -7.87 8.30 -3.82
CA GLU A 83 -7.67 7.04 -3.10
C GLU A 83 -6.17 6.75 -2.88
N HIS A 84 -5.32 6.98 -3.91
CA HIS A 84 -3.86 6.91 -3.78
C HIS A 84 -3.33 7.82 -2.66
N ALA A 85 -3.78 9.08 -2.63
CA ALA A 85 -3.36 10.02 -1.60
C ALA A 85 -3.76 9.58 -0.18
N GLU A 86 -4.96 9.00 -0.03
CA GLU A 86 -5.40 8.45 1.26
C GLU A 86 -4.61 7.19 1.66
N LEU A 87 -4.28 6.30 0.72
CA LEU A 87 -3.39 5.15 0.96
C LEU A 87 -2.00 5.59 1.45
N VAL A 88 -1.38 6.57 0.79
CA VAL A 88 -0.07 7.13 1.19
C VAL A 88 -0.14 7.78 2.58
N LYS A 89 -1.24 8.47 2.89
CA LYS A 89 -1.49 9.06 4.22
C LYS A 89 -1.63 7.98 5.30
N HIS A 90 -2.33 6.88 5.02
CA HIS A 90 -2.42 5.74 5.94
C HIS A 90 -1.04 5.10 6.17
N ALA A 91 -0.28 4.87 5.10
CA ALA A 91 1.08 4.33 5.17
C ALA A 91 1.99 5.22 6.04
N THR A 92 2.00 6.52 5.77
CA THR A 92 2.79 7.52 6.53
C THR A 92 2.40 7.53 8.01
N GLY A 93 1.10 7.46 8.31
CA GLY A 93 0.60 7.39 9.68
C GLY A 93 1.05 6.13 10.43
N ILE A 94 1.28 5.00 9.72
CA ILE A 94 1.84 3.79 10.31
C ILE A 94 3.35 3.95 10.55
N VAL A 95 4.10 4.52 9.60
CA VAL A 95 5.54 4.82 9.77
C VAL A 95 5.76 5.73 10.99
N GLU A 96 4.98 6.80 11.11
CA GLU A 96 5.04 7.70 12.28
C GLU A 96 4.71 6.98 13.59
N PHE A 97 3.71 6.09 13.56
CA PHE A 97 3.34 5.29 14.73
C PHE A 97 4.48 4.36 15.16
N LEU A 98 5.15 3.71 14.21
CA LEU A 98 6.31 2.85 14.48
C LEU A 98 7.50 3.64 15.03
N GLY A 99 7.76 4.84 14.51
CA GLY A 99 8.84 5.71 14.99
C GLY A 99 8.70 6.13 16.46
N LYS A 100 7.48 6.15 16.99
CA LYS A 100 7.18 6.45 18.42
C LYS A 100 7.38 5.25 19.36
N GLY A 101 7.63 4.05 18.83
CA GLY A 101 7.96 2.87 19.62
C GLY A 101 6.82 2.34 20.51
N ASP A 102 7.20 1.59 21.56
CA ASP A 102 6.27 0.77 22.35
C ASP A 102 5.20 1.56 23.13
N THR A 103 5.35 2.87 23.28
CA THR A 103 4.38 3.75 23.98
C THR A 103 3.49 4.54 23.04
N ALA A 104 3.64 4.41 21.71
CA ALA A 104 2.87 5.15 20.72
C ALA A 104 1.35 4.99 20.88
N GLY A 105 0.90 3.79 21.24
CA GLY A 105 -0.52 3.51 21.49
C GLY A 105 -1.07 4.22 22.72
N LEU A 106 -0.21 4.59 23.68
CA LEU A 106 -0.60 5.34 24.86
C LEU A 106 -0.70 6.84 24.55
N GLU A 107 0.27 7.39 23.83
CA GLU A 107 0.27 8.77 23.34
C GLU A 107 -0.98 9.11 22.52
N ALA A 108 -1.38 8.22 21.60
CA ALA A 108 -2.55 8.44 20.76
C ALA A 108 -3.85 8.52 21.59
N ASN A 109 -3.98 7.72 22.65
CA ASN A 109 -5.15 7.73 23.54
C ASN A 109 -5.16 8.95 24.47
N VAL A 110 -4.00 9.32 25.02
CA VAL A 110 -3.86 10.52 25.85
C VAL A 110 -4.18 11.75 25.01
N LYS A 111 -3.65 11.84 23.79
CA LYS A 111 -3.99 12.91 22.83
C LYS A 111 -5.47 12.93 22.48
N ALA A 112 -6.11 11.78 22.21
CA ALA A 112 -7.54 11.73 21.91
C ALA A 112 -8.41 12.18 23.11
N ALA A 113 -8.03 11.79 24.33
CA ALA A 113 -8.68 12.23 25.57
C ALA A 113 -8.49 13.74 25.83
N MET A 114 -7.35 14.30 25.43
CA MET A 114 -7.06 15.73 25.56
C MET A 114 -7.72 16.58 24.48
N ILE A 115 -7.86 16.08 23.25
CA ILE A 115 -8.66 16.74 22.20
C ILE A 115 -10.14 16.83 22.62
N THR A 116 -10.62 15.88 23.44
CA THR A 116 -11.95 15.96 24.06
C THR A 116 -12.03 16.99 25.21
N MET A 117 -10.90 17.57 25.63
CA MET A 117 -10.77 18.55 26.71
C MET A 117 -10.15 19.87 26.17
N ASP A 118 -10.98 20.67 25.47
CA ASP A 118 -10.82 22.07 25.03
C ASP A 118 -9.46 22.55 24.45
N GLU A 119 -9.49 23.16 23.26
CA GLU A 119 -8.33 23.47 22.39
C GLU A 119 -7.38 24.61 22.86
N GLN A 120 -7.50 25.10 24.10
CA GLN A 120 -6.70 26.22 24.58
C GLN A 120 -5.66 25.80 25.63
N GLN A 121 -4.49 25.34 25.17
CA GLN A 121 -3.14 25.49 25.75
C GLN A 121 -2.23 24.31 25.35
N HIS A 122 -1.61 24.36 24.17
CA HIS A 122 -0.91 23.19 23.61
C HIS A 122 0.44 22.81 24.26
N GLU A 123 1.06 23.64 25.10
CA GLU A 123 2.33 23.27 25.77
C GLU A 123 2.14 22.62 27.15
N GLU A 124 1.33 23.21 28.04
CA GLU A 124 1.06 22.64 29.39
C GLU A 124 0.33 21.28 29.33
N LEU A 125 -0.49 21.13 28.28
CA LEU A 125 -1.15 19.88 27.96
C LEU A 125 -0.14 18.77 27.58
N VAL A 126 0.92 19.07 26.83
CA VAL A 126 1.90 18.07 26.39
C VAL A 126 2.73 17.51 27.55
N ASP A 127 3.10 18.35 28.53
CA ASP A 127 3.83 17.86 29.71
C ASP A 127 2.92 17.04 30.63
N SER A 128 1.66 17.45 30.78
CA SER A 128 0.63 16.66 31.47
C SER A 128 0.39 15.31 30.77
N ALA A 129 0.44 15.27 29.43
CA ALA A 129 0.29 14.06 28.64
C ALA A 129 1.41 13.05 28.89
N LYS A 130 2.66 13.53 28.96
CA LYS A 130 3.83 12.71 29.27
C LYS A 130 3.76 12.16 30.69
N GLU A 131 3.37 12.98 31.66
CA GLU A 131 3.22 12.53 33.06
C GLU A 131 2.11 11.47 33.19
N ILE A 132 0.98 11.65 32.50
CA ILE A 132 -0.11 10.66 32.42
C ILE A 132 0.38 9.37 31.74
N GLN A 133 1.17 9.46 30.67
CA GLN A 133 1.75 8.30 29.99
C GLN A 133 2.70 7.51 30.90
N GLU A 134 3.52 8.21 31.70
CA GLU A 134 4.40 7.57 32.69
C GLU A 134 3.63 6.89 33.82
N ILE A 135 2.58 7.54 34.34
CA ILE A 135 1.69 6.96 35.36
C ILE A 135 0.97 5.73 34.79
N LEU A 136 0.37 5.84 33.60
CA LEU A 136 -0.33 4.74 32.95
C LEU A 136 0.62 3.56 32.65
N THR A 137 1.86 3.84 32.23
CA THR A 137 2.85 2.78 32.00
C THR A 137 3.23 2.07 33.30
N ARG A 138 3.36 2.81 34.41
CA ARG A 138 3.65 2.28 35.74
C ARG A 138 2.50 1.42 36.28
N GLU A 139 1.27 1.91 36.18
CA GLU A 139 0.07 1.25 36.72
C GLU A 139 -0.40 0.06 35.86
N MET A 140 -0.29 0.16 34.53
CA MET A 140 -0.68 -0.93 33.62
C MET A 140 0.39 -2.03 33.54
N GLY A 141 1.66 -1.67 33.73
CA GLY A 141 2.82 -2.52 33.47
C GLY A 141 3.23 -2.52 32.00
N ARG A 142 4.54 -2.56 31.74
CA ARG A 142 5.17 -2.41 30.41
C ARG A 142 4.59 -3.39 29.37
N ASP A 143 4.40 -4.65 29.74
CA ASP A 143 3.90 -5.68 28.81
C ASP A 143 2.47 -5.41 28.34
N LYS A 144 1.61 -4.85 29.21
CA LYS A 144 0.24 -4.47 28.82
C LYS A 144 0.24 -3.25 27.90
N VAL A 145 1.15 -2.31 28.11
CA VAL A 145 1.33 -1.15 27.20
C VAL A 145 1.80 -1.62 25.83
N ILE A 146 2.80 -2.49 25.77
CA ILE A 146 3.28 -3.09 24.51
C ILE A 146 2.14 -3.84 23.81
N THR A 147 1.41 -4.70 24.53
CA THR A 147 0.28 -5.45 23.95
C THR A 147 -0.77 -4.52 23.35
N ARG A 148 -1.10 -3.43 24.04
CA ARG A 148 -2.07 -2.43 23.57
C ARG A 148 -1.56 -1.68 22.34
N THR A 149 -0.29 -1.24 22.35
CA THR A 149 0.35 -0.58 21.20
C THR A 149 0.37 -1.49 19.98
N ARG A 150 0.67 -2.78 20.15
CA ARG A 150 0.70 -3.77 19.06
C ARG A 150 -0.69 -4.05 18.48
N ARG A 151 -1.73 -4.14 19.31
CA ARG A 151 -3.12 -4.20 18.83
C ARG A 151 -3.52 -2.98 18.00
N HIS A 152 -3.04 -1.79 18.38
CA HIS A 152 -3.30 -0.57 17.63
C HIS A 152 -2.58 -0.56 16.29
N LEU A 153 -1.32 -1.02 16.26
CA LEU A 153 -0.57 -1.25 15.01
C LEU A 153 -1.31 -2.21 14.09
N TYR A 154 -1.71 -3.38 14.61
CA TYR A 154 -2.47 -4.37 13.85
C TYR A 154 -3.73 -3.76 13.22
N ARG A 155 -4.51 -3.00 13.99
CA ARG A 155 -5.72 -2.35 13.48
C ARG A 155 -5.42 -1.35 12.36
N LYS A 156 -4.38 -0.51 12.50
CA LYS A 156 -3.98 0.43 11.45
C LYS A 156 -3.56 -0.28 10.16
N VAL A 157 -2.84 -1.39 10.27
CA VAL A 157 -2.40 -2.20 9.13
C VAL A 157 -3.61 -2.86 8.45
N MET A 158 -4.53 -3.42 9.23
CA MET A 158 -5.77 -3.99 8.72
C MET A 158 -6.63 -2.93 8.01
N ASP A 159 -6.78 -1.74 8.59
CA ASP A 159 -7.54 -0.63 7.98
C ASP A 159 -6.91 -0.20 6.63
N MET A 160 -5.58 -0.12 6.55
CA MET A 160 -4.88 0.16 5.28
C MET A 160 -5.09 -0.95 4.24
N ARG A 161 -5.04 -2.23 4.64
CA ARG A 161 -5.29 -3.35 3.74
C ARG A 161 -6.73 -3.36 3.21
N ILE A 162 -7.71 -3.02 4.05
CA ILE A 162 -9.11 -2.88 3.59
C ILE A 162 -9.21 -1.78 2.54
N LEU A 163 -8.63 -0.61 2.82
CA LEU A 163 -8.62 0.50 1.89
C LEU A 163 -7.93 0.14 0.56
N GLU A 164 -6.82 -0.60 0.61
CA GLU A 164 -6.13 -1.09 -0.59
C GLU A 164 -7.04 -2.01 -1.43
N PHE A 165 -7.74 -2.95 -0.81
CA PHE A 165 -8.60 -3.89 -1.54
C PHE A 165 -9.77 -3.14 -2.19
N ASP A 166 -10.42 -2.25 -1.44
CA ASP A 166 -11.53 -1.45 -1.95
C ASP A 166 -11.07 -0.57 -3.13
N HIS A 167 -9.87 0.02 -3.03
CA HIS A 167 -9.25 0.81 -4.08
C HIS A 167 -9.00 -0.03 -5.35
N PHE A 168 -8.35 -1.19 -5.24
CA PHE A 168 -8.11 -2.05 -6.40
C PHE A 168 -9.41 -2.55 -7.05
N GLU A 169 -10.42 -2.90 -6.27
CA GLU A 169 -11.73 -3.27 -6.80
C GLU A 169 -12.36 -2.12 -7.61
N ASN A 170 -12.25 -0.87 -7.13
CA ASN A 170 -12.71 0.31 -7.85
C ASN A 170 -11.90 0.57 -9.13
N GLU A 171 -10.57 0.49 -9.04
CA GLU A 171 -9.69 0.75 -10.16
C GLU A 171 -9.92 -0.26 -11.29
N GLU A 172 -10.00 -1.55 -10.98
CA GLU A 172 -10.29 -2.61 -11.94
C GLU A 172 -11.65 -2.42 -12.61
N ALA A 173 -12.68 -2.05 -11.83
CA ALA A 173 -14.03 -1.87 -12.32
C ALA A 173 -14.16 -0.63 -13.22
N PHE A 174 -13.58 0.50 -12.82
CA PHE A 174 -13.83 1.80 -13.43
C PHE A 174 -12.67 2.30 -14.28
N VAL A 175 -11.45 2.34 -13.74
CA VAL A 175 -10.29 2.95 -14.41
C VAL A 175 -9.72 2.03 -15.47
N CYS A 176 -9.51 0.75 -15.16
CA CYS A 176 -9.03 -0.24 -16.12
C CYS A 176 -10.01 -0.36 -17.30
N SER A 177 -11.32 -0.34 -17.03
CA SER A 177 -12.35 -0.29 -18.09
C SER A 177 -12.21 0.94 -18.98
N LEU A 178 -11.95 2.11 -18.39
CA LEU A 178 -11.73 3.34 -19.14
C LEU A 178 -10.47 3.29 -20.01
N VAL A 179 -9.39 2.71 -19.48
CA VAL A 179 -8.14 2.49 -20.22
C VAL A 179 -8.38 1.58 -21.42
N ARG A 180 -9.15 0.48 -21.26
CA ARG A 180 -9.51 -0.41 -22.37
C ARG A 180 -10.25 0.34 -23.49
N ASP A 181 -11.15 1.25 -23.12
CA ASP A 181 -11.99 1.97 -24.07
C ASP A 181 -11.26 3.14 -24.77
N GLN A 182 -10.30 3.79 -24.08
CA GLN A 182 -9.69 5.03 -24.56
C GLN A 182 -8.24 4.90 -25.01
N MET A 183 -7.52 3.86 -24.59
CA MET A 183 -6.13 3.64 -24.98
C MET A 183 -6.03 2.49 -25.99
N SER A 184 -5.32 2.75 -27.09
CA SER A 184 -4.93 1.70 -28.03
C SER A 184 -4.06 0.64 -27.35
N GLU A 185 -4.00 -0.55 -27.93
CA GLU A 185 -3.16 -1.64 -27.41
C GLU A 185 -1.70 -1.22 -27.24
N GLN A 186 -1.15 -0.43 -28.17
CA GLN A 186 0.22 0.09 -28.09
C GLN A 186 0.39 1.01 -26.88
N GLN A 187 -0.54 1.95 -26.66
CA GLN A 187 -0.50 2.84 -25.49
C GLN A 187 -0.62 2.05 -24.18
N GLN A 188 -1.44 1.00 -24.15
CA GLN A 188 -1.55 0.14 -22.98
C GLN A 188 -0.27 -0.66 -22.75
N LEU A 189 0.40 -1.17 -23.79
CA LEU A 189 1.69 -1.85 -23.63
C LEU A 189 2.78 -0.89 -23.13
N ASP A 190 2.80 0.36 -23.60
CA ASP A 190 3.72 1.40 -23.12
C ASP A 190 3.46 1.72 -21.63
N LEU A 191 2.19 1.84 -21.24
CA LEU A 191 1.78 2.01 -19.84
C LEU A 191 2.21 0.82 -18.98
N VAL A 192 1.86 -0.39 -19.41
CA VAL A 192 2.19 -1.63 -18.68
C VAL A 192 3.69 -1.81 -18.52
N LYS A 193 4.49 -1.46 -19.54
CA LYS A 193 5.94 -1.47 -19.41
C LYS A 193 6.38 -0.54 -18.27
N ARG A 194 5.80 0.65 -18.15
CA ARG A 194 6.12 1.59 -17.06
C ARG A 194 5.68 1.07 -15.70
N LEU A 195 4.56 0.36 -15.61
CA LEU A 195 4.07 -0.26 -14.37
C LEU A 195 4.95 -1.42 -13.90
N LEU A 196 5.58 -2.14 -14.83
CA LEU A 196 6.34 -3.37 -14.54
C LEU A 196 7.86 -3.18 -14.59
N VAL A 197 8.35 -2.10 -15.20
CA VAL A 197 9.78 -1.85 -15.38
C VAL A 197 10.15 -0.47 -14.85
N ASP A 198 10.88 -0.47 -13.75
CA ASP A 198 11.46 0.73 -13.17
C ASP A 198 12.83 0.99 -13.79
N GLU A 199 12.87 1.73 -14.90
CA GLU A 199 14.11 2.04 -15.61
C GLU A 199 15.12 2.84 -14.74
N SER A 200 14.68 3.40 -13.61
CA SER A 200 15.53 4.16 -12.68
C SER A 200 16.15 3.31 -11.56
N ALA A 201 15.65 2.10 -11.32
CA ALA A 201 16.14 1.21 -10.28
C ALA A 201 17.37 0.39 -10.69
N GLU A 202 18.15 -0.05 -9.70
CA GLU A 202 19.32 -0.92 -9.90
C GLU A 202 18.93 -2.26 -10.56
N ASN A 203 17.84 -2.89 -10.09
CA ASN A 203 17.19 -3.99 -10.80
C ASN A 203 15.91 -3.46 -11.44
N SER A 204 15.93 -3.08 -12.72
CA SER A 204 14.75 -2.52 -13.39
C SER A 204 13.55 -3.46 -13.48
N ARG A 205 13.77 -4.78 -13.34
CA ARG A 205 12.73 -5.81 -13.38
C ARG A 205 12.15 -6.13 -12.00
N TRP A 206 12.51 -5.37 -10.97
CA TRP A 206 12.18 -5.72 -9.59
C TRP A 206 10.67 -5.94 -9.38
N VAL A 207 9.80 -5.20 -10.09
CA VAL A 207 8.33 -5.38 -10.01
C VAL A 207 7.92 -6.72 -10.60
N ILE A 208 8.40 -7.04 -11.81
CA ILE A 208 8.09 -8.32 -12.50
C ILE A 208 8.53 -9.50 -11.65
N ASP A 209 9.76 -9.43 -11.12
CA ASP A 209 10.34 -10.49 -10.30
C ASP A 209 9.48 -10.72 -9.05
N TRP A 210 9.10 -9.66 -8.34
CA TRP A 210 8.23 -9.74 -7.17
C TRP A 210 6.82 -10.26 -7.49
N VAL A 211 6.15 -9.68 -8.50
CA VAL A 211 4.80 -10.11 -8.89
C VAL A 211 4.83 -11.60 -9.26
N ALA A 212 5.82 -12.04 -10.04
CA ALA A 212 5.94 -13.45 -10.42
C ALA A 212 6.07 -14.39 -9.20
N GLU A 213 6.76 -13.98 -8.13
CA GLU A 213 6.90 -14.78 -6.91
C GLU A 213 5.53 -15.09 -6.26
N GLU A 214 4.59 -14.15 -6.32
CA GLU A 214 3.25 -14.27 -5.72
C GLU A 214 2.24 -15.01 -6.61
N LEU A 215 2.53 -15.17 -7.89
CA LEU A 215 1.62 -15.77 -8.87
C LEU A 215 1.75 -17.29 -8.97
N LYS A 216 0.67 -17.94 -9.41
CA LYS A 216 0.68 -19.37 -9.77
C LYS A 216 1.43 -19.60 -11.10
N PRO A 217 1.91 -20.81 -11.40
CA PRO A 217 2.66 -21.09 -12.63
C PRO A 217 1.98 -20.65 -13.94
N ASN A 218 0.66 -20.82 -14.05
CA ASN A 218 -0.09 -20.39 -15.23
C ASN A 218 -0.15 -18.86 -15.36
N GLU A 219 -0.25 -18.15 -14.24
CA GLU A 219 -0.30 -16.68 -14.21
C GLU A 219 1.06 -16.06 -14.47
N ARG A 220 2.14 -16.69 -13.98
CA ARG A 220 3.52 -16.34 -14.34
C ARG A 220 3.75 -16.42 -15.84
N GLN A 221 3.16 -17.41 -16.51
CA GLN A 221 3.24 -17.51 -17.96
C GLN A 221 2.55 -16.33 -18.64
N LEU A 222 1.37 -15.92 -18.17
CA LEU A 222 0.67 -14.74 -18.69
C LEU A 222 1.51 -13.47 -18.55
N LEU A 223 2.16 -13.29 -17.39
CA LEU A 223 3.06 -12.15 -17.15
C LEU A 223 4.28 -12.18 -18.09
N ALA A 224 4.92 -13.35 -18.26
CA ALA A 224 6.08 -13.51 -19.15
C ALA A 224 5.73 -13.31 -20.64
N ASP A 225 4.55 -13.76 -21.06
CA ASP A 225 4.06 -13.56 -22.43
C ASP A 225 3.80 -12.06 -22.69
N LEU A 226 3.22 -11.35 -21.72
CA LEU A 226 3.02 -9.90 -21.81
C LEU A 226 4.35 -9.13 -21.82
N GLU A 227 5.30 -9.54 -21.00
CA GLU A 227 6.64 -8.98 -20.99
C GLU A 227 7.32 -9.07 -22.35
N THR A 228 7.20 -10.21 -23.02
CA THR A 228 7.74 -10.39 -24.37
C THR A 228 7.13 -9.40 -25.37
N ARG A 229 5.84 -9.07 -25.21
CA ARG A 229 5.14 -8.12 -26.09
C ARG A 229 5.67 -6.70 -25.93
N PHE A 230 5.82 -6.21 -24.70
CA PHE A 230 6.31 -4.84 -24.49
C PHE A 230 7.83 -4.70 -24.62
N ALA A 231 8.60 -5.77 -24.43
CA ALA A 231 10.04 -5.77 -24.73
C ALA A 231 10.33 -5.61 -26.24
N GLY A 232 9.39 -6.03 -27.09
CA GLY A 232 9.42 -5.82 -28.54
C GLY A 232 9.15 -4.38 -28.97
N ILE A 233 8.70 -3.52 -28.05
CA ILE A 233 8.50 -2.09 -28.32
C ILE A 233 9.87 -1.43 -28.27
N SER A 234 10.51 -1.36 -29.44
CA SER A 234 11.74 -0.57 -29.62
C SER A 234 11.44 0.87 -29.19
N THR A 235 12.30 1.45 -28.35
CA THR A 235 12.29 2.89 -28.07
C THR A 235 12.49 3.61 -29.40
N ALA A 236 11.40 4.04 -30.03
CA ALA A 236 11.47 5.00 -31.11
C ALA A 236 12.10 6.25 -30.50
N ALA A 237 13.30 6.55 -30.97
CA ALA A 237 14.16 7.61 -30.48
C ALA A 237 13.42 8.95 -30.39
N ASP A 238 13.61 9.63 -29.26
CA ASP A 238 13.67 11.09 -29.22
C ASP A 238 15.08 11.54 -29.65
#